data_AF-A0A2M8NG55-F1
#
_entry.id   AF-A0A2M8NG55-F1
#
_cell.length_a   1.000
_cell.length_b   1.000
_cell.length_c   1.000
_cell.angle_alpha   90.00
_cell.angle_beta   90.00
_cell.angle_gamma   90.00
#
_symmetry.space_group_name_H-M   'P 1'
#
loop_
_entity.id
_entity.type
_entity.pdbx_description
1 polymer ?
#
loop_
_entity_poly.entity_id
_entity_poly.type
_entity_poly.pdbx_seq_one_letter_code
_entity_poly.pdbx_strand_id
1 'polypeptide(L)'
;WVSSRIEKANERFDRWMIRRAPMKADLDENASKPDWKLIAFYGLIAIFILYGGYRAVEMLVSIPWAQWGQIGVGVLATFLRVSVSLVIALLWTIPVGVVIGTNRRAAAILQPIVQVTAAVPATAIFPILLLFFINMTGGLNVAAIFLMLMGTQWYLLFNIIAGASAIPQDLKYTSSLLGLSRWERWRTLILPALFPFIITGAITASGGAWNAS
;
A
#
# COMPACT_ATOMS: atom_id res chain seq x y z
N TRP A 1 5.84 -47.42 23.01
CA TRP A 1 7.31 -47.41 23.29
C TRP A 1 7.95 -46.07 22.97
N VAL A 2 7.74 -45.49 21.77
CA VAL A 2 8.29 -44.17 21.37
C VAL A 2 7.75 -43.00 22.21
N SER A 3 6.46 -43.01 22.57
CA SER A 3 5.83 -41.98 23.43
C SER A 3 6.53 -41.84 24.78
N SER A 4 6.80 -42.96 25.47
CA SER A 4 7.43 -42.97 26.80
C SER A 4 8.86 -42.42 26.83
N ARG A 5 9.58 -42.44 25.70
CA ARG A 5 10.92 -41.85 25.58
C ARG A 5 10.86 -40.34 25.36
N ILE A 6 9.88 -39.87 24.59
CA ILE A 6 9.63 -38.45 24.35
C ILE A 6 9.13 -37.78 25.64
N GLU A 7 8.26 -38.45 26.38
CA GLU A 7 7.73 -37.97 27.67
C GLU A 7 8.86 -37.75 28.69
N LYS A 8 9.76 -38.74 28.84
CA LYS A 8 10.92 -38.62 29.74
C LYS A 8 11.92 -37.55 29.31
N ALA A 9 12.04 -37.31 28.00
CA ALA A 9 12.89 -36.25 27.46
C ALA A 9 12.29 -34.87 27.77
N ASN A 10 10.98 -34.70 27.57
CA ASN A 10 10.25 -33.49 27.91
C ASN A 10 10.29 -33.22 29.42
N GLU A 11 10.07 -34.22 30.27
CA GLU A 11 10.17 -34.06 31.73
C GLU A 11 11.57 -33.67 32.22
N ARG A 12 12.63 -34.12 31.51
CA ARG A 12 14.00 -33.70 31.82
C ARG A 12 14.25 -32.26 31.39
N PHE A 13 13.73 -31.88 30.23
CA PHE A 13 13.83 -30.53 29.70
C PHE A 13 13.04 -29.53 30.55
N ASP A 14 11.81 -29.87 30.94
CA ASP A 14 10.98 -29.05 31.82
C ASP A 14 11.61 -28.90 33.20
N ARG A 15 12.13 -29.97 33.81
CA ARG A 15 12.86 -29.86 35.08
C ARG A 15 14.13 -29.02 34.97
N TRP A 16 14.80 -29.08 33.83
CA TRP A 16 15.98 -28.27 33.56
C TRP A 16 15.60 -26.79 33.38
N MET A 17 14.50 -26.48 32.69
CA MET A 17 13.97 -25.12 32.55
C MET A 17 13.50 -24.56 33.89
N ILE A 18 12.72 -25.32 34.66
CA ILE A 18 12.24 -24.91 35.99
C ILE A 18 13.41 -24.66 36.96
N ARG A 19 14.51 -25.41 36.84
CA ARG A 19 15.73 -25.15 37.63
C ARG A 19 16.48 -23.89 37.19
N ARG A 20 16.51 -23.58 35.89
CA ARG A 20 17.26 -22.42 35.36
C ARG A 20 16.48 -21.11 35.43
N ALA A 21 15.16 -21.19 35.28
CA ALA A 21 14.25 -20.07 35.35
C ALA A 21 13.01 -20.54 36.13
N PRO A 22 13.12 -20.68 37.47
CA PRO A 22 11.92 -20.91 38.27
C PRO A 22 10.97 -19.76 37.95
N MET A 23 9.76 -20.07 37.45
CA MET A 23 8.69 -19.08 37.43
C MET A 23 8.44 -18.73 38.88
N LYS A 24 9.11 -17.66 39.34
CA LYS A 24 8.61 -16.90 40.45
C LYS A 24 7.21 -16.49 40.04
N ALA A 25 6.22 -17.10 40.66
CA ALA A 25 4.97 -16.41 40.88
C ALA A 25 5.33 -15.24 41.80
N ASP A 26 5.94 -14.20 41.22
CA ASP A 26 6.07 -12.90 41.87
C ASP A 26 4.64 -12.40 41.97
N LEU A 27 3.95 -12.85 43.03
CA LEU A 27 2.92 -12.08 43.71
C LEU A 27 3.64 -10.91 44.40
N ASP A 28 4.39 -10.13 43.61
CA ASP A 28 5.01 -8.91 44.07
C ASP A 28 3.89 -7.87 44.14
N GLU A 29 3.39 -7.70 45.36
CA GLU A 29 2.56 -6.59 45.83
C GLU A 29 3.25 -5.21 45.65
N ASN A 30 4.46 -5.21 45.09
CA ASN A 30 5.25 -4.04 44.75
C ASN A 30 5.11 -3.80 43.24
N ALA A 31 4.10 -3.00 42.85
CA ALA A 31 3.96 -2.49 41.50
C ALA A 31 5.33 -2.04 40.98
N SER A 32 5.84 -2.76 39.97
CA SER A 32 7.13 -2.49 39.33
C SER A 32 7.25 -1.00 39.06
N LYS A 33 8.14 -0.32 39.79
CA LYS A 33 8.37 1.13 39.66
C LYS A 33 8.60 1.43 38.17
N PRO A 34 7.92 2.41 37.59
CA PRO A 34 8.04 2.67 36.16
C PRO A 34 9.51 2.94 35.81
N ASP A 35 10.02 2.26 34.79
CA ASP A 35 11.40 2.39 34.35
C ASP A 35 11.66 3.85 33.96
N TRP A 36 12.49 4.55 34.74
CA TRP A 36 12.76 5.97 34.54
C TRP A 36 13.34 6.24 33.14
N LYS A 37 14.02 5.27 32.53
CA LYS A 37 14.54 5.37 31.15
C LYS A 37 13.39 5.43 30.15
N LEU A 38 12.34 4.65 30.38
CA LEU A 38 11.14 4.65 29.55
C LEU A 38 10.37 5.96 29.70
N ILE A 39 10.23 6.48 30.93
CA ILE A 39 9.63 7.80 31.18
C ILE A 39 10.45 8.90 30.50
N ALA A 40 11.79 8.88 30.64
CA ALA A 40 12.67 9.85 30.00
C ALA A 40 12.59 9.77 28.46
N PHE A 41 12.54 8.57 27.90
CA PHE A 41 12.39 8.35 26.46
C PHE A 41 11.08 8.93 25.92
N TYR A 42 9.94 8.61 26.55
CA TYR A 42 8.65 9.18 26.14
C TYR A 42 8.56 10.68 26.42
N GLY A 43 9.17 11.17 27.50
CA GLY A 43 9.28 12.60 27.80
C GLY A 43 10.06 13.36 26.72
N LEU A 44 11.18 12.81 26.26
CA LEU A 44 11.97 13.37 25.16
C LEU A 44 11.18 13.39 23.84
N ILE A 45 10.47 12.30 23.52
CA ILE A 45 9.58 12.26 22.34
C ILE A 45 8.49 13.34 22.45
N ALA A 46 7.85 13.47 23.61
CA ALA A 46 6.79 14.47 23.83
C ALA A 46 7.33 15.89 23.66
N ILE A 47 8.50 16.20 24.24
CA ILE A 47 9.15 17.51 24.08
C ILE A 47 9.48 17.77 22.60
N PHE A 48 10.01 16.78 21.89
CA PHE A 48 10.34 16.91 20.47
C PHE A 48 9.09 17.19 19.61
N ILE A 49 7.98 16.47 19.86
CA ILE A 49 6.70 16.68 19.18
C ILE A 49 6.14 18.07 19.49
N LEU A 50 6.17 18.51 20.75
CA LEU A 50 5.68 19.82 21.16
C LEU A 50 6.50 20.96 20.53
N TYR A 51 7.82 20.84 20.53
CA TYR A 51 8.70 21.81 19.89
C TYR A 51 8.49 21.85 18.37
N GLY A 52 8.38 20.69 17.72
CA GLY A 52 8.06 20.60 16.30
C GLY A 52 6.70 21.21 15.95
N GLY A 53 5.68 20.94 16.77
CA GLY A 53 4.34 21.51 16.63
C GLY A 53 4.34 23.04 16.79
N TYR A 54 5.05 23.56 17.79
CA TYR A 54 5.21 25.01 17.97
C TYR A 54 5.88 25.66 16.75
N ARG A 55 6.97 25.08 16.24
CA ARG A 55 7.64 25.56 15.02
C ARG A 55 6.74 25.52 13.79
N ALA A 56 5.94 24.47 13.63
CA ALA A 56 4.99 24.37 12.53
C ALA A 56 3.91 25.47 12.61
N VAL A 57 3.38 25.75 13.79
CA VAL A 57 2.41 26.84 14.00
C VAL A 57 3.04 28.20 13.72
N GLU A 58 4.26 28.44 14.20
CA GLU A 58 5.02 29.66 13.92
C GLU A 58 5.18 29.88 12.41
N MET A 59 5.54 28.83 11.66
CA MET A 59 5.63 28.88 10.20
C MET A 59 4.27 29.18 9.54
N LEU A 60 3.18 28.56 9.98
CA LEU A 60 1.85 28.77 9.38
C LEU A 60 1.30 30.18 9.64
N VAL A 61 1.50 30.71 10.85
CA VAL A 61 1.05 32.07 11.21
C VAL A 61 1.87 33.14 10.47
N SER A 62 3.11 32.83 10.08
CA SER A 62 3.94 33.74 9.28
C SER A 62 3.49 33.90 7.82
N ILE A 63 2.57 33.04 7.33
CA ILE A 63 2.10 33.06 5.94
C ILE A 63 1.04 34.17 5.75
N PRO A 64 1.27 35.15 4.85
CA PRO A 64 0.29 36.18 4.52
C PRO A 64 -1.03 35.60 3.98
N TRP A 65 -2.16 36.22 4.34
CA TRP A 65 -3.50 35.79 3.89
C TRP A 65 -3.64 35.60 2.37
N ALA A 66 -2.95 36.41 1.56
CA ALA A 66 -2.97 36.29 0.10
C ALA A 66 -2.33 34.98 -0.43
N GLN A 67 -1.36 34.40 0.30
CA GLN A 67 -0.68 33.17 -0.11
C GLN A 67 -1.54 31.92 0.11
N TRP A 68 -2.49 31.97 1.06
CA TRP A 68 -3.43 30.86 1.27
C TRP A 68 -4.27 30.55 0.04
N GLY A 69 -4.62 31.57 -0.75
CA GLY A 69 -5.29 31.37 -2.04
C GLY A 69 -4.42 30.59 -3.02
N GLN A 70 -3.13 30.94 -3.14
CA GLN A 70 -2.18 30.25 -4.03
C GLN A 70 -1.93 28.81 -3.57
N ILE A 71 -1.81 28.58 -2.26
CA ILE A 71 -1.69 27.24 -1.68
C ILE A 71 -2.93 26.40 -2.04
N GLY A 72 -4.13 26.95 -1.87
CA GLY A 72 -5.38 26.27 -2.23
C GLY A 72 -5.45 25.88 -3.70
N VAL A 73 -5.05 26.77 -4.61
CA VAL A 73 -4.96 26.46 -6.04
C VAL A 73 -3.93 25.36 -6.32
N GLY A 74 -2.76 25.39 -5.68
CA GLY A 74 -1.73 24.36 -5.83
C GLY A 74 -2.17 22.98 -5.32
N VAL A 75 -2.88 22.93 -4.19
CA VAL A 75 -3.47 21.71 -3.64
C VAL A 75 -4.52 21.15 -4.60
N LEU A 76 -5.41 21.99 -5.13
CA LEU A 76 -6.43 21.56 -6.09
C LEU A 76 -5.81 21.06 -7.40
N ALA A 77 -4.80 21.75 -7.92
CA ALA A 77 -4.09 21.34 -9.13
C ALA A 77 -3.42 19.97 -8.95
N THR A 78 -2.79 19.73 -7.80
CA THR A 78 -2.18 18.45 -7.44
C THR A 78 -3.24 17.36 -7.28
N PHE A 79 -4.32 17.64 -6.56
CA PHE A 79 -5.44 16.71 -6.40
C PHE A 79 -6.04 16.28 -7.75
N LEU A 80 -6.21 17.23 -8.68
CA LEU A 80 -6.69 16.93 -10.03
C LEU A 80 -5.71 16.05 -10.82
N ARG A 81 -4.41 16.35 -10.78
CA ARG A 81 -3.37 15.53 -11.42
C ARG A 81 -3.35 14.10 -10.88
N VAL A 82 -3.44 13.94 -9.55
CA VAL A 82 -3.53 12.63 -8.88
C VAL A 82 -4.78 11.88 -9.32
N SER A 83 -5.94 12.55 -9.31
CA SER A 83 -7.22 11.95 -9.70
C SER A 83 -7.22 11.48 -11.15
N VAL A 84 -6.73 12.32 -12.08
CA VAL A 84 -6.62 11.97 -13.50
C VAL A 84 -5.67 10.78 -13.70
N SER A 85 -4.52 10.79 -13.01
CA SER A 85 -3.56 9.67 -13.08
C SER A 85 -4.18 8.37 -12.58
N LEU A 86 -4.91 8.39 -11.46
CA LEU A 86 -5.61 7.22 -10.92
C LEU A 86 -6.66 6.68 -11.89
N VAL A 87 -7.48 7.55 -12.49
CA VAL A 87 -8.49 7.13 -13.46
C VAL A 87 -7.82 6.45 -14.66
N ILE A 88 -6.78 7.07 -15.23
CA ILE A 88 -6.05 6.49 -16.37
C ILE A 88 -5.42 5.15 -15.98
N ALA A 89 -4.81 5.05 -14.79
CA ALA A 89 -4.25 3.79 -14.31
C ALA A 89 -5.32 2.71 -14.14
N LEU A 90 -6.47 3.02 -13.52
CA LEU A 90 -7.56 2.06 -13.32
C LEU A 90 -8.11 1.52 -14.64
N LEU A 91 -8.25 2.38 -15.66
CA LEU A 91 -8.80 2.00 -16.97
C LEU A 91 -8.05 0.81 -17.61
N TRP A 92 -6.73 0.75 -17.46
CA TRP A 92 -5.94 -0.34 -18.03
C TRP A 92 -5.58 -1.43 -17.00
N THR A 93 -5.34 -1.06 -15.74
CA THR A 93 -4.93 -2.04 -14.71
C THR A 93 -6.06 -2.97 -14.32
N ILE A 94 -7.33 -2.52 -14.35
CA ILE A 94 -8.49 -3.38 -14.10
C ILE A 94 -8.56 -4.52 -15.13
N PRO A 95 -8.65 -4.26 -16.45
CA PRO A 95 -8.75 -5.34 -17.43
C PRO A 95 -7.50 -6.23 -17.43
N VAL A 96 -6.29 -5.65 -17.40
CA VAL A 96 -5.05 -6.43 -17.41
C VAL A 96 -4.90 -7.26 -16.15
N GLY A 97 -5.17 -6.67 -14.98
CA GLY A 97 -5.07 -7.36 -13.70
C GLY A 97 -6.09 -8.50 -13.57
N VAL A 98 -7.30 -8.34 -14.10
CA VAL A 98 -8.31 -9.41 -14.18
C VAL A 98 -7.83 -10.55 -15.08
N VAL A 99 -7.30 -10.24 -16.26
CA VAL A 99 -6.77 -11.26 -17.18
C VAL A 99 -5.64 -12.06 -16.51
N ILE A 100 -4.69 -11.37 -15.88
CA ILE A 100 -3.57 -11.99 -15.19
C ILE A 100 -4.05 -12.83 -13.99
N GLY A 101 -4.93 -12.28 -13.14
CA GLY A 101 -5.36 -12.97 -11.92
C GLY A 101 -6.33 -14.11 -12.14
N THR A 102 -7.07 -14.13 -13.25
CA THR A 102 -8.03 -15.21 -13.54
C THR A 102 -7.47 -16.32 -14.44
N ASN A 103 -6.38 -16.08 -15.18
CA ASN A 103 -5.82 -17.03 -16.13
C ASN A 103 -4.38 -17.45 -15.78
N ARG A 104 -4.19 -18.72 -15.41
CA ARG A 104 -2.87 -19.29 -15.05
C ARG A 104 -1.81 -19.14 -16.13
N ARG A 105 -2.18 -19.25 -17.42
CA ARG A 105 -1.23 -19.10 -18.54
C ARG A 105 -0.81 -17.65 -18.70
N ALA A 106 -1.76 -16.72 -18.60
CA ALA A 106 -1.47 -15.29 -18.64
C ALA A 106 -0.58 -14.88 -17.47
N ALA A 107 -0.87 -15.38 -16.26
CA ALA A 107 -0.05 -15.17 -15.08
C ALA A 107 1.41 -15.60 -15.29
N ALA A 108 1.64 -16.81 -15.80
CA ALA A 108 2.98 -17.35 -16.01
C ALA A 108 3.85 -16.52 -16.96
N ILE A 109 3.25 -15.80 -17.90
CA ILE A 109 3.97 -15.00 -18.91
C ILE A 109 4.02 -13.51 -18.51
N LEU A 110 2.88 -12.94 -18.13
CA LEU A 110 2.75 -11.50 -17.90
C LEU A 110 3.25 -11.06 -16.52
N GLN A 111 3.14 -11.90 -15.47
CA GLN A 111 3.61 -11.49 -14.14
C GLN A 111 5.12 -11.20 -14.12
N PRO A 112 6.01 -12.03 -14.70
CA PRO A 112 7.44 -11.71 -14.77
C PRO A 112 7.71 -10.39 -15.52
N ILE A 113 7.02 -10.15 -16.65
CA ILE A 113 7.18 -8.92 -17.44
C ILE A 113 6.75 -7.69 -16.62
N VAL A 114 5.61 -7.79 -15.94
CA VAL A 114 5.08 -6.73 -15.07
C VAL A 114 6.05 -6.47 -13.92
N GLN A 115 6.59 -7.50 -13.28
CA GLN A 115 7.55 -7.36 -12.18
C GLN A 115 8.84 -6.68 -12.62
N VAL A 116 9.39 -7.07 -13.77
CA VAL A 116 10.61 -6.44 -14.33
C VAL A 116 10.34 -4.98 -14.71
N THR A 117 9.24 -4.71 -15.39
CA THR A 117 8.88 -3.33 -15.79
C THR A 117 8.61 -2.45 -14.56
N ALA A 118 7.94 -2.99 -13.55
CA ALA A 118 7.66 -2.29 -12.30
C ALA A 118 8.92 -2.00 -11.46
N ALA A 119 10.00 -2.76 -11.66
CA ALA A 119 11.27 -2.52 -10.98
C ALA A 119 12.04 -1.32 -11.55
N VAL A 120 11.66 -0.81 -12.73
CA VAL A 120 12.31 0.35 -13.34
C VAL A 120 11.86 1.63 -12.62
N PRO A 121 12.78 2.42 -12.04
CA PRO A 121 12.41 3.66 -11.37
C PRO A 121 11.80 4.66 -12.35
N ALA A 122 10.60 5.16 -12.05
CA ALA A 122 9.93 6.16 -12.89
C ALA A 122 10.78 7.45 -13.06
N THR A 123 11.52 7.81 -12.01
CA THR A 123 12.46 8.94 -12.01
C THR A 123 13.62 8.78 -13.00
N ALA A 124 14.02 7.55 -13.33
CA ALA A 124 15.06 7.30 -14.34
C ALA A 124 14.57 7.60 -15.76
N ILE A 125 13.27 7.44 -16.01
CA ILE A 125 12.64 7.68 -17.33
C ILE A 125 12.20 9.15 -17.48
N PHE A 126 12.02 9.87 -16.37
CA PHE A 126 11.47 11.23 -16.36
C PHE A 126 12.17 12.22 -17.32
N PRO A 127 13.52 12.30 -17.40
CA PRO A 127 14.17 13.26 -18.30
C PRO A 127 13.80 13.04 -19.77
N ILE A 128 13.64 11.78 -20.19
CA ILE A 128 13.27 11.41 -21.56
C ILE A 128 11.83 11.85 -21.84
N LEU A 129 10.91 11.60 -20.90
CA LEU A 129 9.52 12.05 -21.00
C LEU A 129 9.43 13.57 -21.05
N LEU A 130 10.21 14.26 -20.21
CA LEU A 130 10.26 15.71 -20.20
C LEU A 130 10.73 16.24 -21.55
N LEU A 131 11.84 15.74 -22.10
CA LEU A 131 12.33 16.17 -23.42
C LEU A 131 11.31 15.94 -24.54
N PHE A 132 10.53 14.86 -24.46
CA PHE A 132 9.47 14.57 -25.41
C PHE A 132 8.30 15.57 -25.32
N PHE A 133 7.86 15.90 -24.11
CA PHE A 133 6.70 16.75 -23.90
C PHE A 133 7.01 18.25 -23.79
N ILE A 134 8.26 18.67 -23.55
CA ILE A 134 8.60 20.07 -23.24
C ILE A 134 8.18 21.09 -24.31
N ASN A 135 8.16 20.67 -25.59
CA ASN A 135 7.77 21.52 -26.71
C ASN A 135 6.25 21.59 -26.93
N MET A 136 5.45 20.85 -26.15
CA MET A 136 3.99 20.86 -26.23
C MET A 136 3.41 21.87 -25.23
N THR A 137 2.32 22.55 -25.63
CA THR A 137 1.55 23.41 -24.72
C THR A 137 1.01 22.59 -23.55
N GLY A 138 1.41 22.94 -22.32
CA GLY A 138 1.07 22.17 -21.12
C GLY A 138 1.87 20.88 -20.92
N GLY A 139 2.95 20.68 -21.70
CA GLY A 139 3.76 19.48 -21.71
C GLY A 139 4.37 19.10 -20.36
N LEU A 140 4.69 20.07 -19.51
CA LEU A 140 5.18 19.80 -18.15
C LEU A 140 4.13 19.08 -17.28
N ASN A 141 2.86 19.48 -17.37
CA ASN A 141 1.77 18.83 -16.64
C ASN A 141 1.51 17.42 -17.17
N VAL A 142 1.60 17.23 -18.49
CA VAL A 142 1.49 15.91 -19.12
C VAL A 142 2.64 15.00 -18.69
N ALA A 143 3.88 15.49 -18.74
CA ALA A 143 5.05 14.77 -18.27
C ALA A 143 4.94 14.38 -16.79
N ALA A 144 4.42 15.27 -15.94
CA ALA A 144 4.15 14.97 -14.53
C ALA A 144 3.10 13.86 -14.38
N ILE A 145 1.99 13.90 -15.11
CA ILE A 145 0.97 12.82 -15.09
C ILE A 145 1.58 11.49 -15.54
N PHE A 146 2.40 11.47 -16.60
CA PHE A 146 3.09 10.26 -17.05
C PHE A 146 4.07 9.73 -16.00
N LEU A 147 4.82 10.61 -15.34
CA LEU A 147 5.72 10.24 -14.24
C LEU A 147 4.93 9.60 -13.09
N MET A 148 3.84 10.24 -12.68
CA MET A 148 2.94 9.74 -11.63
C MET A 148 2.37 8.38 -12.01
N LEU A 149 1.88 8.21 -13.24
CA LEU A 149 1.38 6.93 -13.76
C LEU A 149 2.43 5.83 -13.68
N MET A 150 3.65 6.08 -14.16
CA MET A 150 4.74 5.10 -14.16
C MET A 150 5.10 4.62 -12.76
N GLY A 151 5.02 5.48 -11.74
CA GLY A 151 5.28 5.10 -10.35
C GLY A 151 4.12 4.39 -9.67
N THR A 152 2.87 4.72 -10.04
CA THR A 152 1.70 4.42 -9.20
C THR A 152 0.82 3.31 -9.72
N GLN A 153 0.80 3.08 -11.04
CA GLN A 153 -0.04 2.07 -11.68
C GLN A 153 0.25 0.64 -11.19
N TRP A 154 1.47 0.36 -10.75
CA TRP A 154 1.88 -0.97 -10.29
C TRP A 154 1.18 -1.36 -8.99
N TYR A 155 0.96 -0.41 -8.07
CA TYR A 155 0.19 -0.68 -6.84
C TYR A 155 -1.23 -1.12 -7.15
N LEU A 156 -1.88 -0.43 -8.10
CA LEU A 156 -3.22 -0.80 -8.57
C LEU A 156 -3.21 -2.16 -9.24
N LEU A 157 -2.30 -2.38 -10.20
CA LEU A 157 -2.24 -3.62 -10.95
C LEU A 157 -2.04 -4.83 -10.04
N PHE A 158 -1.08 -4.79 -9.11
CA PHE A 158 -0.83 -5.91 -8.21
C PHE A 158 -1.97 -6.17 -7.24
N ASN A 159 -2.64 -5.13 -6.73
CA ASN A 159 -3.84 -5.31 -5.90
C ASN A 159 -4.98 -5.95 -6.70
N ILE A 160 -5.20 -5.52 -7.95
CA ILE A 160 -6.24 -6.08 -8.82
C ILE A 160 -5.92 -7.54 -9.19
N ILE A 161 -4.65 -7.86 -9.48
CA ILE A 161 -4.22 -9.24 -9.72
C ILE A 161 -4.52 -10.12 -8.50
N ALA A 162 -4.19 -9.64 -7.30
CA ALA A 162 -4.46 -10.34 -6.05
C ALA A 162 -5.97 -10.57 -5.87
N GLY A 163 -6.78 -9.52 -6.04
CA GLY A 163 -8.24 -9.61 -5.94
C GLY A 163 -8.85 -10.58 -6.94
N ALA A 164 -8.44 -10.51 -8.22
CA ALA A 164 -8.93 -11.39 -9.27
C ALA A 164 -8.54 -12.87 -9.05
N SER A 165 -7.35 -13.09 -8.48
CA SER A 165 -6.84 -14.42 -8.12
C SER A 165 -7.58 -15.01 -6.91
N ALA A 166 -8.00 -14.15 -5.98
CA ALA A 166 -8.74 -14.53 -4.78
C ALA A 166 -10.21 -14.93 -5.05
N ILE A 167 -10.77 -14.60 -6.21
CA ILE A 167 -12.14 -15.00 -6.58
C ILE A 167 -12.23 -16.54 -6.63
N PRO A 168 -13.07 -17.18 -5.79
CA PRO A 168 -13.23 -18.63 -5.75
C PRO A 168 -13.60 -19.21 -7.11
N GLN A 169 -13.09 -20.41 -7.41
CA GLN A 169 -13.39 -21.10 -8.68
C GLN A 169 -14.88 -21.45 -8.77
N ASP A 170 -15.52 -21.79 -7.65
CA ASP A 170 -16.95 -22.13 -7.62
C ASP A 170 -17.82 -20.98 -8.14
N LEU A 171 -17.57 -19.73 -7.70
CA LEU A 171 -18.30 -18.57 -8.22
C LEU A 171 -18.08 -18.35 -9.72
N LYS A 172 -16.86 -18.64 -10.21
CA LYS A 172 -16.54 -18.58 -11.65
C LYS A 172 -17.32 -19.66 -12.41
N TYR A 173 -17.39 -20.89 -11.90
CA TYR A 173 -18.17 -21.97 -12.51
C TYR A 173 -19.67 -21.70 -12.46
N THR A 174 -20.20 -21.27 -11.32
CA THR A 174 -21.62 -20.88 -11.17
C THR A 174 -21.99 -19.77 -12.16
N SER A 175 -21.14 -18.75 -12.35
CA SER A 175 -21.40 -17.70 -13.33
C SER A 175 -21.50 -18.23 -14.77
N SER A 176 -20.70 -19.25 -15.11
CA SER A 176 -20.76 -19.92 -16.41
C SER A 176 -22.00 -20.82 -16.55
N LEU A 177 -22.37 -21.55 -15.50
CA LEU A 177 -23.54 -22.43 -15.48
C LEU A 177 -24.85 -21.66 -15.59
N LEU A 178 -24.92 -20.49 -14.96
CA LEU A 178 -26.06 -19.57 -15.09
C LEU A 178 -26.10 -18.85 -16.45
N GLY A 179 -25.12 -19.10 -17.34
CA GLY A 179 -25.10 -18.52 -18.67
C GLY A 179 -24.88 -17.00 -18.70
N LEU A 180 -24.27 -16.42 -17.65
CA LEU A 180 -24.04 -14.97 -17.61
C LEU A 180 -23.17 -14.53 -18.79
N SER A 181 -23.62 -13.50 -19.51
CA SER A 181 -22.83 -12.84 -20.54
C SER A 181 -21.57 -12.22 -19.95
N ARG A 182 -20.61 -11.85 -20.82
CA ARG A 182 -19.36 -11.20 -20.36
C ARG A 182 -19.65 -9.97 -19.52
N TRP A 183 -20.55 -9.11 -19.96
CA TRP A 183 -20.89 -7.87 -19.26
C TRP A 183 -21.55 -8.14 -17.89
N GLU A 184 -22.48 -9.09 -17.83
CA GLU A 184 -23.12 -9.49 -16.57
C GLU A 184 -22.11 -10.08 -15.60
N ARG A 185 -21.18 -10.91 -16.07
CA ARG A 185 -20.10 -11.44 -15.22
C ARG A 185 -19.21 -10.33 -14.69
N TRP A 186 -18.91 -9.31 -15.49
CA TRP A 186 -18.13 -8.16 -15.05
C TRP A 186 -18.86 -7.37 -13.95
N ARG A 187 -20.13 -7.06 -14.15
CA ARG A 187 -20.93 -6.26 -13.21
C ARG A 187 -21.32 -7.01 -11.95
N THR A 188 -21.62 -8.30 -12.04
CA THR A 188 -22.21 -9.09 -10.95
C THR A 188 -21.16 -9.83 -10.12
N LEU A 189 -20.04 -10.24 -10.72
CA LEU A 189 -19.00 -11.02 -10.04
C LEU A 189 -17.68 -10.26 -9.93
N ILE A 190 -17.12 -9.81 -11.05
CA ILE A 190 -15.73 -9.33 -11.09
C ILE A 190 -15.58 -7.99 -10.37
N LEU A 191 -16.32 -6.96 -10.77
CA LEU A 191 -16.18 -5.62 -10.19
C LEU A 191 -16.53 -5.59 -8.68
N PRO A 192 -17.61 -6.22 -8.19
CA PRO A 192 -17.90 -6.27 -6.76
C PRO A 192 -16.81 -6.99 -5.97
N ALA A 193 -16.28 -8.12 -6.47
CA ALA A 193 -15.21 -8.85 -5.81
C ALA A 193 -13.88 -8.07 -5.77
N LEU A 194 -13.62 -7.27 -6.81
CA LEU A 194 -12.43 -6.43 -6.90
C LEU A 194 -12.51 -5.13 -6.10
N PHE A 195 -13.71 -4.65 -5.77
CA PHE A 195 -13.89 -3.35 -5.12
C PHE A 195 -12.96 -3.10 -3.92
N PRO A 196 -12.85 -3.97 -2.90
CA PRO A 196 -11.95 -3.73 -1.77
C PRO A 196 -10.46 -3.66 -2.19
N PHE A 197 -10.06 -4.42 -3.21
CA PHE A 197 -8.69 -4.40 -3.74
C PHE A 197 -8.42 -3.14 -4.57
N ILE A 198 -9.40 -2.68 -5.34
CA ILE A 198 -9.32 -1.41 -6.07
C ILE A 198 -9.14 -0.26 -5.09
N ILE A 199 -9.92 -0.23 -4.00
CA ILE A 199 -9.80 0.80 -2.96
C ILE A 199 -8.43 0.75 -2.29
N THR A 200 -7.97 -0.45 -1.89
CA THR A 200 -6.65 -0.63 -1.27
C THR A 200 -5.53 -0.15 -2.20
N GLY A 201 -5.55 -0.61 -3.46
CA GLY A 201 -4.58 -0.20 -4.46
C GLY A 201 -4.64 1.30 -4.77
N ALA A 202 -5.84 1.90 -4.80
CA ALA A 202 -6.03 3.32 -5.05
C ALA A 202 -5.46 4.16 -3.90
N ILE A 203 -5.64 3.76 -2.64
CA ILE A 203 -5.05 4.45 -1.48
C ILE A 203 -3.52 4.43 -1.57
N THR A 204 -2.91 3.26 -1.84
CA THR A 204 -1.46 3.14 -1.98
C THR A 204 -0.93 3.94 -3.18
N ALA A 205 -1.60 3.84 -4.33
CA ALA A 205 -1.25 4.57 -5.53
C ALA A 205 -1.38 6.09 -5.36
N SER A 206 -2.41 6.56 -4.66
CA SER A 206 -2.64 7.99 -4.38
C SER A 206 -1.49 8.59 -3.58
N GLY A 207 -1.01 7.89 -2.55
CA GLY A 207 0.14 8.34 -1.76
C GLY A 207 1.41 8.47 -2.61
N GLY A 208 1.68 7.50 -3.49
CA GLY A 208 2.79 7.57 -4.43
C GLY A 208 2.63 8.70 -5.46
N ALA A 209 1.41 8.92 -5.97
CA ALA A 209 1.11 9.94 -6.96
C ALA A 209 1.30 11.33 -6.38
N TRP A 210 0.80 11.55 -5.16
CA TRP A 210 0.92 12.83 -4.47
C TRP A 210 2.38 13.24 -4.27
N ASN A 211 3.25 12.30 -3.88
CA ASN A 211 4.68 12.56 -3.74
C ASN A 211 5.41 12.86 -5.07
N ALA A 212 4.83 12.46 -6.20
CA ALA A 212 5.41 12.65 -7.53
C ALA A 212 4.80 13.85 -8.29
N SER A 213 3.83 14.55 -7.69
CA SER A 213 3.10 15.67 -8.29
C SER A 213 3.80 17.01 -8.03
#